data_AF-T0YK86-F1
#
_entry.id   AF-T0YK86-F1
#
_cell.length_a   1.000
_cell.length_b   1.000
_cell.length_c   1.000
_cell.angle_alpha   90.00
_cell.angle_beta   90.00
_cell.angle_gamma   90.00
#
_symmetry.space_group_name_H-M   'P 1'
#
loop_
_entity.id
_entity.type
_entity.pdbx_description
1 polymer ?
#
loop_
_entity_poly.entity_id
_entity_poly.type
_entity_poly.pdbx_seq_one_letter_code
_entity_poly.pdbx_strand_id
1 'polypeptide(L)'
;MAPAEELFWRGLVQGELSRRFGPARGAVLATALYGGAHLCTGNATLIGAATMAGGGWSGLAAAGVPMPALIASHMIWDVWIFLVSPTTPEEAR
;
A
#
# COMPACT_ATOMS: atom_id res chain seq x y z
N MET A 1 0.34 5.15 11.33
CA MET A 1 -0.66 4.29 10.64
C MET A 1 -0.02 3.04 10.08
N ALA A 2 1.09 3.16 9.35
CA ALA A 2 1.79 2.07 8.65
C ALA A 2 1.80 0.68 9.32
N PRO A 3 2.15 0.49 10.61
CA PRO A 3 2.17 -0.86 11.21
C PRO A 3 0.81 -1.56 11.18
N ALA A 4 -0.26 -0.87 11.57
CA ALA A 4 -1.60 -1.45 11.59
C ALA A 4 -2.13 -1.69 10.16
N GLU A 5 -1.81 -0.79 9.24
CA GLU A 5 -2.22 -0.88 7.85
C GLU A 5 -1.58 -2.06 7.13
N GLU A 6 -0.27 -2.28 7.31
CA GLU A 6 0.42 -3.44 6.76
C GLU A 6 -0.09 -4.76 7.36
N LEU A 7 -0.31 -4.81 8.68
CA LEU A 7 -0.87 -6.01 9.32
C LEU A 7 -2.27 -6.34 8.78
N PHE A 8 -3.11 -5.34 8.57
CA PHE A 8 -4.44 -5.54 8.00
C PHE A 8 -4.36 -5.97 6.53
N TRP A 9 -3.67 -5.20 5.68
CA TRP A 9 -3.68 -5.45 4.24
C TRP A 9 -2.81 -6.62 3.82
N ARG A 10 -1.59 -6.74 4.34
CA ARG A 10 -0.64 -7.80 3.93
C ARG A 10 -0.78 -9.02 4.79
N GLY A 11 -0.99 -8.83 6.10
CA GLY A 11 -1.18 -9.93 7.05
C GLY A 11 -2.52 -10.64 6.89
N LEU A 12 -3.64 -9.90 6.85
CA LEU A 12 -4.98 -10.49 6.80
C LEU A 12 -5.53 -10.58 5.37
N VAL A 13 -5.75 -9.44 4.71
CA VAL A 13 -6.49 -9.41 3.42
C VAL A 13 -5.73 -10.14 2.32
N GLN A 14 -4.48 -9.73 2.04
CA GLN A 14 -3.65 -10.39 1.05
C GLN A 14 -3.28 -11.81 1.45
N GLY A 15 -3.03 -12.06 2.74
CA GLY A 15 -2.75 -13.40 3.27
C GLY A 15 -3.87 -14.39 2.91
N GLU A 16 -5.12 -14.02 3.18
CA GLU A 16 -6.28 -14.84 2.87
C GLU A 16 -6.51 -14.98 1.35
N LEU A 17 -6.37 -13.90 0.59
CA LEU A 17 -6.49 -13.95 -0.87
C LEU A 17 -5.40 -14.83 -1.51
N SER A 18 -4.17 -14.77 -0.97
CA SER A 18 -3.05 -15.58 -1.45
C SER A 18 -3.24 -17.05 -1.10
N ARG A 19 -3.81 -17.35 0.07
CA ARG A 19 -4.19 -18.72 0.46
C ARG A 19 -5.24 -19.31 -0.47
N ARG A 20 -6.21 -18.49 -0.92
CA ARG A 20 -7.32 -18.93 -1.77
C ARG A 20 -6.99 -18.97 -3.27
N PHE A 21 -6.20 -18.03 -3.77
CA PHE A 21 -5.98 -17.83 -5.21
C PHE A 21 -4.51 -17.96 -5.65
N GLY A 22 -3.60 -18.17 -4.70
CA GLY A 22 -2.15 -18.21 -4.91
C GLY A 22 -1.49 -16.83 -4.75
N PRO A 23 -0.16 -16.77 -4.52
CA PRO A 23 0.53 -15.53 -4.14
C PRO A 23 0.39 -14.39 -5.15
N ALA A 24 0.57 -14.68 -6.44
CA ALA A 24 0.52 -13.66 -7.49
C ALA A 24 -0.90 -13.08 -7.66
N ARG A 25 -1.92 -13.94 -7.74
CA ARG A 25 -3.32 -13.49 -7.86
C ARG A 25 -3.79 -12.80 -6.57
N GLY A 26 -3.37 -13.31 -5.42
CA GLY A 26 -3.63 -12.70 -4.12
C GLY A 26 -3.08 -11.28 -4.02
N ALA A 27 -1.85 -11.05 -4.48
CA ALA A 27 -1.25 -9.71 -4.53
C ALA A 27 -2.01 -8.75 -5.47
N VAL A 28 -2.38 -9.21 -6.66
CA VAL A 28 -3.16 -8.39 -7.62
C VAL A 28 -4.51 -8.01 -7.02
N LEU A 29 -5.23 -8.95 -6.44
CA LEU A 29 -6.53 -8.70 -5.80
C LEU A 29 -6.40 -7.78 -4.59
N ALA A 30 -5.39 -7.99 -3.73
CA ALA A 30 -5.12 -7.12 -2.59
C ALA A 30 -4.79 -5.68 -3.02
N THR A 31 -4.00 -5.52 -4.08
CA THR A 31 -3.68 -4.21 -4.68
C THR A 31 -4.94 -3.50 -5.17
N ALA A 32 -5.81 -4.21 -5.89
CA ALA A 32 -7.06 -3.65 -6.39
C ALA A 32 -8.01 -3.22 -5.24
N LEU A 33 -8.10 -4.03 -4.19
CA LEU A 33 -8.92 -3.68 -3.01
C LEU A 33 -8.32 -2.51 -2.22
N TYR A 34 -7.00 -2.48 -2.04
CA TYR A 34 -6.30 -1.40 -1.35
C TYR A 34 -6.47 -0.06 -2.08
N GLY A 35 -6.20 -0.03 -3.38
CA GLY A 35 -6.44 1.16 -4.22
C GLY A 35 -7.92 1.53 -4.26
N GLY A 36 -8.81 0.54 -4.35
CA GLY A 36 -10.26 0.71 -4.33
C GLY A 36 -10.78 1.36 -3.03
N ALA A 37 -10.21 1.00 -1.88
CA ALA A 37 -10.56 1.61 -0.60
C ALA A 37 -10.28 3.11 -0.57
N HIS A 38 -9.29 3.58 -1.33
CA HIS A 38 -8.95 5.00 -1.44
C HIS A 38 -9.86 5.79 -2.40
N LEU A 39 -10.73 5.13 -3.17
CA LEU A 39 -11.71 5.83 -4.03
C LEU A 39 -12.66 6.73 -3.21
N CYS A 40 -12.94 6.36 -1.95
CA CYS A 40 -13.80 7.15 -1.06
C CYS A 40 -13.24 8.54 -0.73
N THR A 41 -11.94 8.76 -0.99
CA THR A 41 -11.26 10.03 -0.73
C THR A 41 -11.55 11.08 -1.80
N GLY A 42 -12.02 10.68 -2.99
CA GLY A 42 -12.22 11.59 -4.13
C GLY A 42 -10.93 12.22 -4.67
N ASN A 43 -9.75 11.79 -4.22
CA ASN A 43 -8.47 12.39 -4.57
C ASN A 43 -7.67 11.47 -5.52
N ALA A 44 -7.61 11.85 -6.80
CA ALA A 44 -6.94 11.05 -7.83
C ALA A 44 -5.43 10.81 -7.54
N THR A 45 -4.73 11.81 -7.00
CA THR A 45 -3.31 11.70 -6.63
C THR A 45 -3.14 10.66 -5.52
N LEU A 46 -3.99 10.70 -4.50
CA LEU A 46 -3.96 9.75 -3.39
C LEU A 46 -4.32 8.33 -3.84
N ILE A 47 -5.35 8.19 -4.68
CA ILE A 47 -5.74 6.90 -5.26
C ILE A 47 -4.57 6.31 -6.07
N GLY A 48 -3.91 7.11 -6.91
CA GLY A 48 -2.77 6.69 -7.71
C GLY A 48 -1.58 6.29 -6.84
N ALA A 49 -1.21 7.12 -5.85
CA ALA A 49 -0.12 6.82 -4.92
C ALA A 49 -0.39 5.54 -4.12
N ALA A 50 -1.59 5.40 -3.56
CA ALA A 50 -2.00 4.20 -2.82
C ALA A 50 -1.99 2.96 -3.71
N THR A 51 -2.46 3.05 -4.95
CA THR A 51 -2.48 1.89 -5.87
C THR A 51 -1.06 1.46 -6.25
N MET A 52 -0.16 2.40 -6.55
CA MET A 52 1.22 2.09 -6.95
C MET A 52 2.06 1.59 -5.78
N ALA A 53 2.09 2.32 -4.67
CA ALA A 53 2.82 1.91 -3.47
C ALA A 53 2.23 0.62 -2.90
N GLY A 54 0.89 0.54 -2.86
CA GLY A 54 0.15 -0.62 -2.43
C GLY A 54 0.43 -1.86 -3.28
N GLY A 55 0.58 -1.68 -4.59
CA GLY A 55 1.01 -2.73 -5.52
C GLY A 55 2.44 -3.20 -5.27
N GLY A 56 3.36 -2.25 -5.05
CA GLY A 56 4.74 -2.55 -4.69
C GLY A 56 4.84 -3.41 -3.43
N TRP A 57 4.21 -2.99 -2.32
CA TRP A 57 4.21 -3.76 -1.07
C TRP A 57 3.49 -5.08 -1.19
N SER A 58 2.40 -5.17 -1.98
CA SER A 58 1.73 -6.45 -2.22
C SER A 58 2.61 -7.42 -3.00
N GLY A 59 3.37 -6.94 -3.98
CA GLY A 59 4.37 -7.73 -4.70
C GLY A 59 5.49 -8.23 -3.77
N LEU A 60 6.03 -7.35 -2.92
CA LEU A 60 7.06 -7.70 -1.94
C LEU A 60 6.55 -8.73 -0.91
N ALA A 61 5.32 -8.58 -0.43
CA ALA A 61 4.69 -9.54 0.48
C ALA A 61 4.53 -10.92 -0.21
N ALA A 62 4.10 -10.95 -1.48
CA ALA A 62 3.99 -12.20 -2.25
C ALA A 62 5.36 -12.84 -2.55
N ALA A 63 6.44 -12.04 -2.59
CA ALA A 63 7.81 -12.51 -2.69
C ALA A 63 8.41 -12.98 -1.34
N GLY A 64 7.64 -12.92 -0.24
CA GLY A 64 8.07 -13.40 1.07
C GLY A 64 8.90 -12.41 1.87
N VAL A 65 8.87 -11.12 1.53
CA VAL A 65 9.52 -10.07 2.34
C VAL A 65 8.89 -10.04 3.74
N PRO A 66 9.69 -10.01 4.82
CA PRO A 66 9.17 -10.09 6.17
C PRO A 66 8.38 -8.84 6.56
N MET A 67 7.30 -9.02 7.34
CA MET A 67 6.38 -7.95 7.76
C MET A 67 7.08 -6.71 8.36
N PRO A 68 8.10 -6.84 9.24
CA PRO A 68 8.81 -5.66 9.75
C PRO A 68 9.48 -4.82 8.66
N ALA A 69 9.96 -5.44 7.57
CA ALA A 69 10.57 -4.71 6.47
C ALA A 69 9.52 -3.95 5.64
N LEU A 70 8.33 -4.54 5.44
CA LEU A 70 7.20 -3.87 4.80
C LEU A 70 6.76 -2.65 5.62
N ILE A 71 6.61 -2.82 6.94
CA ILE A 71 6.26 -1.74 7.87
C ILE A 71 7.29 -0.62 7.81
N ALA A 72 8.59 -0.96 7.90
CA ALA A 72 9.66 0.04 7.81
C ALA A 72 9.65 0.77 6.47
N SER A 73 9.48 0.06 5.35
CA SER A 73 9.37 0.64 4.02
C SER A 73 8.19 1.61 3.92
N HIS A 74 7.03 1.24 4.46
CA HIS A 74 5.85 2.10 4.47
C HIS A 74 6.07 3.35 5.33
N MET A 75 6.63 3.22 6.54
CA MET A 75 6.94 4.37 7.38
C MET A 75 7.92 5.34 6.70
N ILE A 76 8.92 4.82 5.98
CA ILE A 76 9.85 5.64 5.20
C ILE A 76 9.12 6.36 4.06
N TRP A 77 8.21 5.67 3.38
CA TRP A 77 7.38 6.26 2.33
C TRP A 77 6.48 7.38 2.85
N ASP A 78 5.83 7.19 4.00
CA ASP A 78 5.02 8.22 4.65
C ASP A 78 5.82 9.49 4.91
N VAL A 79 7.03 9.35 5.48
CA VAL A 79 7.94 10.48 5.71
C VAL A 79 8.34 11.13 4.39
N TRP A 80 8.66 10.35 3.36
CA TRP A 80 9.03 10.88 2.06
C TRP A 80 7.90 11.71 1.44
N ILE A 81 6.70 11.14 1.33
CA ILE A 81 5.61 11.74 0.56
C ILE A 81 4.92 12.89 1.30
N PHE A 82 4.96 12.92 2.63
CA PHE A 82 4.31 13.99 3.40
C PHE A 82 5.27 15.05 3.92
N LEU A 83 6.52 14.69 4.27
CA LEU A 83 7.48 15.63 4.85
C LEU A 83 8.53 16.11 3.85
N VAL A 84 9.13 15.19 3.08
CA VAL A 84 10.29 15.53 2.22
C VAL A 84 9.83 16.09 0.87
N SER A 85 8.87 15.44 0.23
CA SER A 85 8.41 15.75 -1.12
C SER A 85 6.87 15.74 -1.22
N PRO A 86 6.18 16.68 -0.56
CA PRO A 86 4.72 16.77 -0.57
C PRO A 86 4.17 17.06 -1.97
N THR A 87 3.06 16.42 -2.31
CA THR A 87 2.39 16.52 -3.62
C THR A 87 1.35 17.63 -3.71
N THR A 88 1.39 18.63 -2.81
CA THR A 88 0.51 19.80 -2.86
C THR A 88 0.83 20.69 -4.05
N PRO A 89 -0.17 21.35 -4.67
CA PRO A 89 0.05 22.33 -5.73
C PRO A 89 1.04 23.43 -5.31
N GLU A 90 1.90 23.85 -6.24
CA GLU A 90 3.00 24.80 -6.06
C GLU A 90 2.56 26.16 -5.48
N GLU A 91 1.28 26.52 -5.62
CA GLU A 91 0.67 27.78 -5.18
C GLU A 91 0.49 27.90 -3.64
N ALA A 92 0.73 26.84 -2.89
CA ALA A 92 0.56 26.82 -1.41
C ALA A 92 1.88 27.02 -0.63
N ARG A 93 2.99 27.37 -1.30
CA ARG A 93 4.29 27.69 -0.69
C ARG A 93 4.59 29.18 -0.76
#